data_AF-A0A7S0LNQ1-F1
#
_entry.id   AF-A0A7S0LNQ1-F1
#
_cell.length_a   1.000
_cell.length_b   1.000
_cell.length_c   1.000
_cell.angle_alpha   90.00
_cell.angle_beta   90.00
_cell.angle_gamma   90.00
#
_symmetry.space_group_name_H-M   'P 1'
#
loop_
_entity.id
_entity.type
_entity.pdbx_description
1 polymer ?
#
loop_
_entity_poly.entity_id
_entity_poly.type
_entity_poly.pdbx_seq_one_letter_code
_entity_poly.pdbx_strand_id
1 'polypeptide(L)'
;VAIFFFCFVPYMGSNYDLTPDAQGGNITRSSLETLDVPDEVQPSADRHWIVNPADCQGWAIGVAIFPALILTVLFFFDHNVSSLLCQAPEFGLKKGSAYHWDFFVVGVQILVTGILGIPPVNGLIPQAPLHTDSLCEKRFKLRKGSTNPSDKVEVIVGCHEQRVSGLAQAIFIGLTLLALKVIGLVPIAALDGLFLYMGVASFGGNSFYQRIMLFITDPTRRDARGLDFIDKVPIKVIKWYTALQLFILICIFAVTLTPYADCLFPCFIAVLVPLRIHALPKLFGKENVDLLDADGEPPDADCADEVTELEPVESAEA
;
A
#
# COMPACT_ATOMS: atom_id res chain seq x y z
N VAL A 1 -5.37 -4.75 2.00
CA VAL A 1 -5.33 -4.39 0.56
C VAL A 1 -4.20 -5.10 -0.18
N ALA A 2 -2.94 -5.09 0.27
CA ALA A 2 -1.88 -5.91 -0.35
C ALA A 2 -2.15 -7.43 -0.29
N ILE A 3 -2.66 -7.93 0.85
CA ILE A 3 -3.16 -9.32 0.99
C ILE A 3 -4.42 -9.56 0.13
N PHE A 4 -5.22 -8.51 -0.10
CA PHE A 4 -6.39 -8.56 -0.97
C PHE A 4 -5.94 -8.77 -2.42
N PHE A 5 -4.92 -8.05 -2.89
CA PHE A 5 -4.30 -8.30 -4.20
C PHE A 5 -3.67 -9.70 -4.29
N PHE A 6 -3.08 -10.21 -3.20
CA PHE A 6 -2.47 -11.54 -3.19
C PHE A 6 -3.48 -12.70 -3.26
N CYS A 7 -4.71 -12.49 -2.76
CA CYS A 7 -5.76 -13.53 -2.72
C CYS A 7 -6.91 -13.31 -3.71
N PHE A 8 -7.11 -12.09 -4.20
CA PHE A 8 -7.98 -11.74 -5.33
C PHE A 8 -7.19 -11.56 -6.62
N VAL A 9 -6.00 -12.16 -6.77
CA VAL A 9 -5.63 -12.74 -8.08
C VAL A 9 -6.69 -13.81 -8.31
N PRO A 10 -7.81 -13.50 -8.98
CA PRO A 10 -8.96 -14.37 -8.96
C PRO A 10 -8.56 -15.57 -9.79
N TYR A 11 -8.61 -16.76 -9.20
CA TYR A 11 -8.78 -17.97 -9.99
C TYR A 11 -7.69 -18.17 -11.06
N MET A 12 -6.43 -18.23 -10.60
CA MET A 12 -5.25 -18.77 -11.31
C MET A 12 -5.41 -20.26 -11.72
N GLY A 13 -6.61 -20.73 -12.03
CA GLY A 13 -6.89 -22.09 -12.48
C GLY A 13 -7.32 -22.17 -13.95
N SER A 14 -7.90 -21.11 -14.51
CA SER A 14 -8.37 -21.12 -15.90
C SER A 14 -7.35 -20.59 -16.92
N ASN A 15 -6.33 -19.84 -16.48
CA ASN A 15 -5.33 -19.23 -17.35
C ASN A 15 -4.03 -20.05 -17.46
N TYR A 16 -3.97 -21.22 -16.82
CA TYR A 16 -2.83 -22.15 -16.93
C TYR A 16 -3.19 -23.42 -17.70
N ASP A 17 -3.96 -23.32 -18.78
CA ASP A 17 -3.86 -24.29 -19.88
C ASP A 17 -2.53 -24.08 -20.63
N LEU A 18 -1.42 -24.29 -19.89
CA LEU A 18 -0.07 -24.37 -20.40
C LEU A 18 0.27 -25.77 -20.91
N THR A 19 -0.66 -26.72 -20.82
CA THR A 19 -0.62 -27.94 -21.60
C THR A 19 -1.12 -27.63 -23.00
N PRO A 20 -0.26 -27.59 -24.04
CA PRO A 20 -0.77 -27.69 -25.39
C PRO A 20 -1.55 -29.00 -25.45
N ASP A 21 -2.83 -28.92 -25.80
CA ASP A 21 -3.56 -30.09 -26.26
C ASP A 21 -2.69 -30.77 -27.31
N ALA A 22 -2.16 -31.93 -26.97
CA ALA A 22 -1.42 -32.78 -27.88
C ALA A 22 -2.39 -33.42 -28.88
N GLN A 23 -3.13 -32.58 -29.62
CA GLN A 23 -3.87 -32.97 -30.81
C GLN A 23 -3.15 -32.37 -32.02
N GLY A 24 -2.14 -33.12 -32.46
CA GLY A 24 -1.73 -33.22 -33.86
C GLY A 24 -1.53 -31.92 -34.65
N GLY A 25 -0.28 -31.46 -34.71
CA GLY A 25 0.25 -30.71 -35.85
C GLY A 25 0.74 -29.30 -35.54
N ASN A 26 2.06 -29.13 -35.69
CA ASN A 26 2.83 -27.88 -35.66
C ASN A 26 2.88 -27.13 -34.32
N ILE A 27 4.03 -27.27 -33.65
CA ILE A 27 4.42 -26.50 -32.46
C ILE A 27 4.77 -25.07 -32.91
N THR A 28 3.76 -24.24 -33.14
CA THR A 28 3.94 -22.78 -33.32
C THR A 28 3.88 -22.12 -31.94
N ARG A 29 5.03 -21.55 -31.51
CA ARG A 29 5.26 -20.60 -30.39
C ARG A 29 4.23 -20.65 -29.25
N SER A 30 4.68 -21.06 -28.07
CA SER A 30 3.99 -20.81 -26.79
C SER A 30 3.51 -19.35 -26.74
N SER A 31 2.23 -19.11 -27.00
CA SER A 31 1.64 -17.78 -27.00
C SER A 31 1.50 -17.33 -25.57
N LEU A 32 2.39 -16.46 -25.11
CA LEU A 32 2.21 -15.77 -23.84
C LEU A 32 0.89 -15.00 -23.91
N GLU A 33 0.02 -15.20 -22.92
CA GLU A 33 -1.19 -14.42 -22.78
C GLU A 33 -0.78 -12.97 -22.49
N THR A 34 -1.21 -12.05 -23.36
CA THR A 34 -0.95 -10.62 -23.24
C THR A 34 -2.22 -9.90 -22.79
N LEU A 35 -2.05 -8.66 -22.31
CA LEU A 35 -3.17 -7.88 -21.80
C LEU A 35 -4.22 -7.66 -22.90
N ASP A 36 -5.49 -7.98 -22.58
CA ASP A 36 -6.62 -7.68 -23.45
C ASP A 36 -6.97 -6.19 -23.33
N VAL A 37 -6.69 -5.43 -24.38
CA VAL A 37 -6.85 -3.98 -24.42
C VAL A 37 -7.72 -3.62 -25.62
N PRO A 38 -8.80 -2.84 -25.44
CA PRO A 38 -9.60 -2.39 -26.56
C PRO A 38 -8.78 -1.50 -27.50
N ASP A 39 -9.02 -1.62 -28.81
CA ASP A 39 -8.35 -0.80 -29.83
C ASP A 39 -8.73 0.70 -29.74
N GLU A 40 -9.87 1.00 -29.11
CA GLU A 40 -10.42 2.35 -28.98
C GLU A 40 -10.95 2.61 -27.56
N VAL A 41 -10.87 3.88 -27.13
CA VAL A 41 -11.44 4.32 -25.85
C VAL A 41 -12.95 4.41 -25.98
N GLN A 42 -13.66 3.47 -25.35
CA GLN A 42 -15.13 3.40 -25.40
C GLN A 42 -15.74 3.38 -23.98
N PRO A 43 -16.97 3.87 -23.82
CA PRO A 43 -17.68 3.77 -22.54
C PRO A 43 -17.92 2.30 -22.16
N SER A 44 -17.94 2.00 -20.85
CA SER A 44 -18.12 0.63 -20.33
C SER A 44 -19.48 -0.04 -20.66
N ALA A 45 -20.40 0.70 -21.28
CA ALA A 45 -21.70 0.24 -21.74
C ALA A 45 -22.08 1.04 -23.00
N ASP A 46 -23.12 0.61 -23.74
CA ASP A 46 -23.73 1.39 -24.83
C ASP A 46 -24.44 2.65 -24.30
N ARG A 47 -23.66 3.59 -23.75
CA ARG A 47 -24.13 4.82 -23.12
C ARG A 47 -23.26 6.01 -23.53
N HIS A 48 -23.82 7.20 -23.42
CA HIS A 48 -23.07 8.44 -23.56
C HIS A 48 -22.08 8.63 -22.39
N TRP A 49 -20.98 9.33 -22.63
CA TRP A 49 -19.93 9.62 -21.62
C TRP A 49 -20.45 10.41 -20.42
N ILE A 50 -21.49 11.23 -20.62
CA ILE A 50 -22.15 11.95 -19.53
C ILE A 50 -23.34 11.12 -19.08
N VAL A 51 -23.33 10.70 -17.82
CA VAL A 51 -24.43 9.97 -17.19
C VAL A 51 -25.52 10.96 -16.82
N ASN A 52 -26.72 10.79 -17.38
CA ASN A 52 -27.86 11.61 -17.03
C ASN A 52 -28.57 11.02 -15.80
N PRO A 53 -28.60 11.72 -14.64
CA PRO A 53 -29.27 11.22 -13.45
C PRO A 53 -30.80 11.15 -13.59
N ALA A 54 -31.37 11.81 -14.62
CA ALA A 54 -32.82 11.80 -14.88
C ALA A 54 -33.32 10.51 -15.57
N ASP A 55 -32.42 9.67 -16.09
CA ASP A 55 -32.79 8.42 -16.77
C ASP A 55 -33.14 7.28 -15.77
N CYS A 56 -32.92 7.50 -14.47
CA CYS A 56 -33.17 6.53 -13.41
C CYS A 56 -34.48 6.81 -12.66
N GLN A 57 -35.18 5.73 -12.25
CA GLN A 57 -36.35 5.85 -11.37
C GLN A 57 -35.95 6.46 -10.02
N GLY A 58 -36.72 7.43 -9.52
CA GLY A 58 -36.36 8.21 -8.33
C GLY A 58 -36.12 7.39 -7.04
N TRP A 59 -36.73 6.21 -6.91
CA TRP A 59 -36.46 5.31 -5.79
C TRP A 59 -35.04 4.74 -5.81
N ALA A 60 -34.45 4.53 -6.99
CA ALA A 60 -33.09 4.04 -7.16
C ALA A 60 -32.06 5.06 -6.68
N ILE A 61 -32.34 6.35 -6.84
CA ILE A 61 -31.52 7.44 -6.30
C ILE A 61 -31.49 7.38 -4.76
N GLY A 62 -32.65 7.10 -4.13
CA GLY A 62 -32.72 6.92 -2.68
C GLY A 62 -31.94 5.71 -2.18
N VAL A 63 -32.01 4.58 -2.90
CA VAL A 63 -31.26 3.35 -2.54
C VAL A 63 -29.75 3.56 -2.71
N ALA A 64 -29.30 4.34 -3.70
CA ALA A 64 -27.88 4.61 -3.95
C ALA A 64 -27.16 5.35 -2.81
N ILE A 65 -27.89 6.01 -1.90
CA ILE A 65 -27.32 6.68 -0.72
C ILE A 65 -26.63 5.66 0.21
N PHE A 66 -27.18 4.45 0.35
CA PHE A 66 -26.63 3.43 1.23
C PHE A 66 -25.24 2.93 0.79
N PRO A 67 -25.02 2.46 -0.46
CA PRO A 67 -23.68 2.11 -0.92
C PRO A 67 -22.77 3.33 -1.01
N ALA A 68 -23.30 4.53 -1.31
CA ALA A 68 -22.49 5.77 -1.29
C ALA A 68 -21.94 6.08 0.10
N LEU A 69 -22.71 5.84 1.18
CA LEU A 69 -22.24 6.02 2.56
C LEU A 69 -21.13 5.04 2.89
N ILE A 70 -21.28 3.77 2.52
CA ILE A 70 -20.23 2.74 2.72
C ILE A 70 -18.95 3.11 1.95
N LEU A 71 -19.08 3.51 0.68
CA LEU A 71 -17.96 3.98 -0.14
C LEU A 71 -17.29 5.22 0.45
N THR A 72 -18.06 6.15 1.00
CA THR A 72 -17.52 7.35 1.66
C THR A 72 -16.65 6.97 2.85
N VAL A 73 -17.09 6.01 3.67
CA VAL A 73 -16.30 5.51 4.81
C VAL A 73 -15.03 4.81 4.33
N LEU A 74 -15.12 3.98 3.29
CA LEU A 74 -13.96 3.31 2.69
C LEU A 74 -12.92 4.32 2.20
N PHE A 75 -13.36 5.31 1.44
CA PHE A 75 -12.46 6.30 0.84
C PHE A 75 -11.85 7.22 1.89
N PHE A 76 -12.61 7.56 2.92
CA PHE A 76 -12.08 8.26 4.08
C PHE A 76 -10.97 7.46 4.77
N PHE A 77 -11.17 6.15 4.96
CA PHE A 77 -10.16 5.30 5.57
C PHE A 77 -8.93 5.13 4.69
N ASP A 78 -9.11 4.76 3.42
CA ASP A 78 -8.01 4.55 2.46
C ASP A 78 -7.15 5.83 2.35
N HIS A 79 -7.80 6.99 2.25
CA HIS A 79 -7.10 8.27 2.21
C HIS A 79 -6.30 8.54 3.48
N ASN A 80 -6.92 8.41 4.66
CA ASN A 80 -6.25 8.71 5.93
C ASN A 80 -5.12 7.73 6.22
N VAL A 81 -5.30 6.44 5.97
CA VAL A 81 -4.24 5.45 6.18
C VAL A 81 -3.10 5.66 5.20
N SER A 82 -3.40 5.87 3.92
CA SER A 82 -2.35 6.16 2.93
C SER A 82 -1.59 7.44 3.29
N SER A 83 -2.28 8.49 3.73
CA SER A 83 -1.66 9.77 4.10
C SER A 83 -0.81 9.66 5.37
N LEU A 84 -1.28 8.91 6.40
CA LEU A 84 -0.50 8.62 7.60
C LEU A 84 0.75 7.80 7.30
N LEU A 85 0.65 6.78 6.43
CA LEU A 85 1.80 5.98 6.03
C LEU A 85 2.84 6.80 5.26
N CYS A 86 2.42 7.69 4.35
CA CYS A 86 3.33 8.58 3.64
C CYS A 86 3.98 9.65 4.51
N GLN A 87 3.34 9.99 5.62
CA GLN A 87 3.76 11.06 6.53
C GLN A 87 4.32 10.50 7.84
N ALA A 88 4.74 9.23 7.84
CA ALA A 88 5.41 8.65 8.97
C ALA A 88 6.61 9.52 9.38
N PRO A 89 6.85 9.73 10.69
CA PRO A 89 7.94 10.57 11.18
C PRO A 89 9.31 10.12 10.65
N GLU A 90 9.45 8.82 10.35
CA GLU A 90 10.59 8.18 9.70
C GLU A 90 11.06 8.87 8.41
N PHE A 91 10.13 9.46 7.65
CA PHE A 91 10.45 10.12 6.36
C PHE A 91 10.98 11.55 6.52
N GLY A 92 10.92 12.14 7.72
CA GLY A 92 11.48 13.48 7.97
C GLY A 92 10.91 14.59 7.09
N LEU A 93 9.60 14.55 6.80
CA LEU A 93 8.93 15.55 5.98
C LEU A 93 8.99 16.95 6.62
N LYS A 94 9.23 17.97 5.80
CA LYS A 94 9.40 19.37 6.23
C LYS A 94 8.12 20.20 6.06
N LYS A 95 7.27 19.86 5.09
CA LYS A 95 5.99 20.55 4.86
C LYS A 95 4.88 19.94 5.71
N GLY A 96 3.99 20.80 6.19
CA GLY A 96 2.82 20.38 6.96
C GLY A 96 1.81 19.60 6.11
N SER A 97 1.02 18.77 6.78
CA SER A 97 -0.04 17.96 6.17
C SER A 97 -1.34 18.76 5.98
N ALA A 98 -2.11 18.41 4.95
CA ALA A 98 -3.34 19.12 4.57
C ALA A 98 -4.53 18.14 4.38
N TYR A 99 -4.77 17.26 5.36
CA TYR A 99 -5.76 16.18 5.25
C TYR A 99 -7.16 16.63 4.80
N HIS A 100 -7.65 17.77 5.32
CA HIS A 100 -8.97 18.28 4.97
C HIS A 100 -9.06 18.75 3.51
N TRP A 101 -7.99 19.37 3.02
CA TRP A 101 -7.93 19.82 1.63
C TRP A 101 -7.87 18.63 0.68
N ASP A 102 -7.04 17.64 1.02
CA ASP A 102 -6.89 16.43 0.20
C ASP A 102 -8.22 15.66 0.13
N PHE A 103 -8.95 15.55 1.24
CA PHE A 103 -10.28 14.93 1.25
C PHE A 103 -11.32 15.72 0.43
N PHE A 104 -11.28 17.05 0.46
CA PHE A 104 -12.14 17.88 -0.37
C PHE A 104 -11.87 17.66 -1.86
N VAL A 105 -10.59 17.62 -2.26
CA VAL A 105 -10.18 17.37 -3.65
C VAL A 105 -10.63 15.98 -4.12
N VAL A 106 -10.45 14.95 -3.28
CA VAL A 106 -10.96 13.59 -3.55
C VAL A 106 -12.48 13.60 -3.74
N GLY A 107 -13.22 14.31 -2.89
CA GLY A 107 -14.68 14.46 -3.04
C GLY A 107 -15.10 15.11 -4.35
N VAL A 108 -14.43 16.20 -4.76
CA VAL A 108 -14.65 16.85 -6.05
C VAL A 108 -14.34 15.90 -7.21
N GLN A 109 -13.25 15.13 -7.11
CA GLN A 109 -12.88 14.17 -8.13
C GLN A 109 -13.92 13.04 -8.29
N ILE A 110 -14.45 12.51 -7.19
CA ILE A 110 -15.52 11.51 -7.21
C ILE A 110 -16.79 12.06 -7.86
N LEU A 111 -17.13 13.34 -7.61
CA LEU A 111 -18.26 13.99 -8.24
C LEU A 111 -18.06 14.03 -9.77
N VAL A 112 -16.88 14.43 -10.22
CA VAL A 112 -16.55 14.49 -11.65
C VAL A 112 -16.55 13.10 -12.28
N THR A 113 -15.91 12.10 -11.67
CA THR A 113 -15.90 10.72 -12.21
C THR A 113 -17.28 10.09 -12.17
N GLY A 114 -18.10 10.41 -11.17
CA GLY A 114 -19.50 9.99 -11.08
C GLY A 114 -20.37 10.51 -12.22
N ILE A 115 -20.21 11.79 -12.61
CA ILE A 115 -20.91 12.38 -13.77
C ILE A 115 -20.43 11.76 -15.09
N LEU A 116 -19.13 11.47 -15.20
CA LEU A 116 -18.53 10.83 -16.37
C LEU A 116 -18.75 9.29 -16.40
N GLY A 117 -19.30 8.72 -15.34
CA GLY A 117 -19.47 7.27 -15.19
C GLY A 117 -18.16 6.47 -15.14
N ILE A 118 -17.03 7.13 -14.83
CA ILE A 118 -15.71 6.51 -14.69
C ILE A 118 -15.57 6.02 -13.24
N PRO A 119 -14.93 4.86 -12.99
CA PRO A 119 -14.67 4.42 -11.62
C PRO A 119 -13.92 5.50 -10.83
N PRO A 120 -14.32 5.76 -9.57
CA PRO A 120 -13.63 6.72 -8.74
C PRO A 120 -12.23 6.21 -8.35
N VAL A 121 -11.29 7.14 -8.15
CA VAL A 121 -9.94 6.79 -7.69
C VAL A 121 -9.88 6.75 -6.16
N ASN A 122 -9.07 5.85 -5.61
CA ASN A 122 -8.81 5.75 -4.17
C ASN A 122 -7.31 5.92 -3.85
N GLY A 123 -7.01 6.16 -2.57
CA GLY A 123 -5.63 6.22 -2.07
C GLY A 123 -4.97 4.84 -2.15
N LEU A 124 -3.83 4.76 -2.82
CA LEU A 124 -3.12 3.50 -3.07
C LEU A 124 -2.17 3.19 -1.90
N ILE A 125 -2.64 2.37 -0.96
CA ILE A 125 -1.95 2.10 0.32
C ILE A 125 -0.48 1.69 0.18
N PRO A 126 -0.07 0.73 -0.70
CA PRO A 126 1.34 0.38 -0.83
C PRO A 126 2.11 1.32 -1.77
N GLN A 127 1.44 1.87 -2.79
CA GLN A 127 2.10 2.69 -3.80
C GLN A 127 2.51 4.05 -3.25
N ALA A 128 1.66 4.67 -2.42
CA ALA A 128 1.94 5.98 -1.85
C ALA A 128 3.22 6.00 -0.98
N PRO A 129 3.43 5.08 -0.01
CA PRO A 129 4.68 5.04 0.75
C PRO A 129 5.87 4.58 -0.11
N LEU A 130 5.71 3.69 -1.08
CA LEU A 130 6.79 3.33 -2.01
C LEU A 130 7.24 4.53 -2.85
N HIS A 131 6.29 5.37 -3.27
CA HIS A 131 6.58 6.61 -3.97
C HIS A 131 7.33 7.59 -3.07
N THR A 132 6.88 7.77 -1.82
CA THR A 132 7.60 8.59 -0.84
C THR A 132 9.00 8.06 -0.57
N ASP A 133 9.15 6.75 -0.36
CA ASP A 133 10.43 6.08 -0.08
C ASP A 133 11.43 6.22 -1.24
N SER A 134 10.96 6.18 -2.49
CA SER A 134 11.82 6.42 -3.66
C SER A 134 12.26 7.87 -3.84
N LEU A 135 11.61 8.82 -3.16
CA LEU A 135 11.99 10.23 -3.10
C LEU A 135 12.86 10.56 -1.88
N CYS A 136 13.10 9.57 -1.00
CA CYS A 136 13.90 9.74 0.20
C CYS A 136 15.38 9.50 -0.10
N GLU A 137 16.22 10.39 0.42
CA GLU A 137 17.66 10.17 0.43
C GLU A 137 18.01 9.23 1.58
N LYS A 138 18.53 8.05 1.23
CA LYS A 138 18.94 7.03 2.19
C LYS A 138 20.45 7.07 2.36
N ARG A 139 20.93 7.14 3.61
CA ARG A 139 22.36 7.07 3.93
C ARG A 139 22.64 5.99 4.96
N PHE A 140 23.82 5.39 4.86
CA PHE A 140 24.26 4.36 5.78
C PHE A 140 24.86 4.99 7.04
N LYS A 141 24.15 4.93 8.17
CA LYS A 141 24.70 5.25 9.49
C LYS A 141 25.26 3.99 10.15
N LEU A 142 26.34 4.13 10.93
CA LEU A 142 26.81 3.04 11.79
C LEU A 142 25.78 2.82 12.90
N ARG A 143 25.46 1.56 13.19
CA ARG A 143 24.53 1.20 14.27
C ARG A 143 25.03 1.76 15.61
N LYS A 144 24.14 2.44 16.34
CA LYS A 144 24.43 3.02 17.66
C LYS A 144 24.91 1.92 18.62
N GLY A 145 26.21 1.96 18.98
CA GLY A 145 26.85 0.95 19.85
C GLY A 145 27.66 -0.15 19.16
N SER A 146 27.79 -0.14 17.82
CA SER A 146 28.62 -1.10 17.07
C SER A 146 29.90 -0.45 16.56
N THR A 147 31.06 -0.98 16.95
CA THR A 147 32.39 -0.52 16.49
C THR A 147 32.81 -1.17 15.16
N ASN A 148 31.97 -2.06 14.61
CA ASN A 148 32.28 -2.80 13.40
C ASN A 148 31.83 -2.03 12.14
N PRO A 149 32.72 -1.76 11.18
CA PRO A 149 32.39 -1.00 9.96
C PRO A 149 31.43 -1.72 9.00
N SER A 150 31.08 -2.99 9.25
CA SER A 150 30.12 -3.80 8.50
C SER A 150 28.67 -3.67 8.98
N ASP A 151 28.42 -3.02 10.12
CA ASP A 151 27.10 -2.93 10.76
C ASP A 151 26.44 -1.57 10.44
N LYS A 152 26.30 -1.32 9.13
CA LYS A 152 25.71 -0.09 8.59
C LYS A 152 24.21 -0.26 8.44
N VAL A 153 23.44 0.60 9.09
CA VAL A 153 21.98 0.69 8.97
C VAL A 153 21.64 1.81 8.01
N GLU A 154 20.74 1.52 7.08
CA GLU A 154 20.20 2.52 6.16
C GLU A 154 19.22 3.43 6.93
N VAL A 155 19.55 4.72 7.01
CA VAL A 155 18.75 5.74 7.69
C VAL A 155 18.36 6.80 6.67
N ILE A 156 17.10 7.17 6.66
CA ILE A 156 16.57 8.22 5.81
C ILE A 156 17.07 9.56 6.34
N VAL A 157 17.71 10.37 5.50
CA VAL A 157 18.24 11.70 5.89
C VAL A 157 17.19 12.79 5.65
N GLY A 158 16.38 12.62 4.62
CA GLY A 158 15.26 13.50 4.30
C GLY A 158 14.58 13.11 3.00
N CYS A 159 13.39 13.66 2.79
CA CYS A 159 12.57 13.39 1.61
C CYS A 159 12.47 14.62 0.69
N HIS A 160 12.61 14.39 -0.62
CA HIS A 160 12.40 15.43 -1.63
C HIS A 160 10.90 15.63 -1.92
N GLU A 161 10.30 16.62 -1.26
CA GLU A 161 8.89 16.97 -1.43
C GLU A 161 8.64 17.77 -2.72
N GLN A 162 8.41 17.08 -3.82
CA GLN A 162 8.14 17.68 -5.13
C GLN A 162 6.72 17.35 -5.65
N ARG A 163 6.22 18.18 -6.57
CA ARG A 163 4.88 18.01 -7.21
C ARG A 163 4.95 17.42 -8.62
N VAL A 164 6.15 17.35 -9.19
CA VAL A 164 6.38 17.05 -10.61
C VAL A 164 6.26 15.56 -10.89
N SER A 165 6.69 14.67 -10.01
CA SER A 165 6.64 13.22 -10.23
C SER A 165 5.21 12.71 -10.25
N GLY A 166 4.36 13.18 -9.33
CA GLY A 166 2.93 12.84 -9.33
C GLY A 166 2.23 13.37 -10.59
N LEU A 167 2.55 14.61 -11.00
CA LEU A 167 2.01 15.19 -12.23
C LEU A 167 2.51 14.43 -13.47
N ALA A 168 3.81 14.10 -13.53
CA ALA A 168 4.40 13.34 -14.62
C ALA A 168 3.80 11.94 -14.72
N GLN A 169 3.61 11.25 -13.59
CA GLN A 169 2.91 9.97 -13.55
C GLN A 169 1.50 10.08 -14.12
N ALA A 170 0.72 11.11 -13.72
CA ALA A 170 -0.62 11.33 -14.26
C ALA A 170 -0.61 11.61 -15.76
N ILE A 171 0.35 12.40 -16.25
CA ILE A 171 0.53 12.68 -17.69
C ILE A 171 0.90 11.40 -18.43
N PHE A 172 1.84 10.60 -17.93
CA PHE A 172 2.24 9.34 -18.56
C PHE A 172 1.07 8.36 -18.62
N ILE A 173 0.31 8.18 -17.54
CA ILE A 173 -0.92 7.36 -17.54
C ILE A 173 -1.90 7.90 -18.60
N GLY A 174 -2.11 9.21 -18.70
CA GLY A 174 -2.93 9.80 -19.76
C GLY A 174 -2.42 9.51 -21.18
N LEU A 175 -1.10 9.59 -21.39
CA LEU A 175 -0.46 9.28 -22.68
C LEU A 175 -0.55 7.80 -23.04
N THR A 176 -0.62 6.90 -22.07
CA THR A 176 -0.80 5.47 -22.35
C THR A 176 -2.11 5.18 -23.10
N LEU A 177 -3.16 6.00 -22.91
CA LEU A 177 -4.41 5.88 -23.66
C LEU A 177 -4.24 6.10 -25.18
N LEU A 178 -3.19 6.79 -25.61
CA LEU A 178 -2.86 6.95 -27.03
C LEU A 178 -2.05 5.75 -27.58
N ALA A 179 -1.49 4.95 -26.69
CA ALA A 179 -0.59 3.84 -26.99
C ALA A 179 -1.18 2.48 -26.55
N LEU A 180 -2.50 2.32 -26.56
CA LEU A 180 -3.21 1.09 -26.13
C LEU A 180 -2.66 -0.17 -26.81
N LYS A 181 -2.34 -0.09 -28.11
CA LYS A 181 -1.72 -1.19 -28.88
C LYS A 181 -0.36 -1.64 -28.35
N VAL A 182 0.41 -0.73 -27.77
CA VAL A 182 1.71 -1.02 -27.16
C VAL A 182 1.52 -1.68 -25.80
N ILE A 183 0.50 -1.27 -25.04
CA ILE A 183 0.15 -1.87 -23.74
C ILE A 183 -0.30 -3.32 -23.92
N GLY A 184 -1.06 -3.60 -24.98
CA GLY A 184 -1.48 -4.97 -25.33
C GLY A 184 -0.34 -5.94 -25.64
N LEU A 185 0.92 -5.47 -25.74
CA LEU A 185 2.10 -6.32 -25.88
C LEU A 185 2.65 -6.81 -24.53
N VAL A 186 2.18 -6.26 -23.42
CA VAL A 186 2.66 -6.62 -22.08
C VAL A 186 2.11 -8.01 -21.70
N PRO A 187 2.98 -9.00 -21.43
CA PRO A 187 2.54 -10.32 -21.01
C PRO A 187 1.97 -10.30 -19.59
N ILE A 188 0.86 -10.99 -19.37
CA ILE A 188 0.19 -11.06 -18.06
C ILE A 188 1.13 -11.62 -16.99
N ALA A 189 1.95 -12.61 -17.35
CA ALA A 189 2.95 -13.18 -16.45
C ALA A 189 3.97 -12.16 -15.89
N ALA A 190 4.28 -11.08 -16.63
CA ALA A 190 5.16 -10.02 -16.12
C ALA A 190 4.43 -9.13 -15.10
N LEU A 191 3.14 -8.89 -15.31
CA LEU A 191 2.29 -8.16 -14.35
C LEU A 191 2.13 -8.98 -13.06
N ASP A 192 1.95 -10.30 -13.16
CA ASP A 192 1.89 -11.19 -11.99
C ASP A 192 3.19 -11.16 -11.18
N GLY A 193 4.35 -11.19 -11.86
CA GLY A 193 5.64 -11.04 -11.20
C GLY A 193 5.79 -9.69 -10.49
N LEU A 194 5.30 -8.61 -11.10
CA LEU A 194 5.27 -7.28 -10.49
C LEU A 194 4.35 -7.24 -9.26
N PHE A 195 3.15 -7.82 -9.34
CA PHE A 195 2.23 -7.89 -8.20
C PHE A 195 2.81 -8.71 -7.03
N LEU A 196 3.47 -9.82 -7.33
CA LEU A 196 4.16 -10.63 -6.32
C LEU A 196 5.29 -9.84 -5.67
N TYR A 197 6.11 -9.14 -6.46
CA TYR A 197 7.17 -8.27 -5.93
C TYR A 197 6.58 -7.17 -5.03
N MET A 198 5.54 -6.46 -5.47
CA MET A 198 4.87 -5.43 -4.65
C MET A 198 4.30 -6.02 -3.36
N GLY A 199 3.72 -7.22 -3.42
CA GLY A 199 3.25 -7.95 -2.25
C GLY A 199 4.37 -8.22 -1.25
N VAL A 200 5.51 -8.74 -1.70
CA VAL A 200 6.67 -9.02 -0.84
C VAL A 200 7.33 -7.74 -0.32
N ALA A 201 7.51 -6.74 -1.18
CA ALA A 201 8.09 -5.44 -0.83
C ALA A 201 7.26 -4.71 0.24
N SER A 202 5.93 -4.90 0.26
CA SER A 202 5.05 -4.31 1.27
C SER A 202 5.28 -4.80 2.71
N PHE A 203 6.03 -5.90 2.89
CA PHE A 203 6.48 -6.34 4.22
C PHE A 203 7.72 -5.59 4.72
N GLY A 204 8.49 -4.97 3.82
CA GLY A 204 9.63 -4.13 4.17
C GLY A 204 9.17 -2.89 4.95
N GLY A 205 9.84 -2.58 6.05
CA GLY A 205 9.46 -1.45 6.93
C GLY A 205 8.22 -1.69 7.80
N ASN A 206 7.54 -2.83 7.70
CA ASN A 206 6.35 -3.08 8.51
C ASN A 206 6.68 -3.63 9.90
N SER A 207 6.44 -2.83 10.94
CA SER A 207 6.65 -3.20 12.35
C SER A 207 5.90 -4.46 12.77
N PHE A 208 4.69 -4.70 12.24
CA PHE A 208 3.94 -5.93 12.52
C PHE A 208 4.64 -7.16 11.92
N TYR A 209 5.17 -7.07 10.70
CA TYR A 209 5.92 -8.16 10.08
C TYR A 209 7.22 -8.46 10.83
N GLN A 210 7.95 -7.41 11.26
CA GLN A 210 9.14 -7.57 12.11
C GLN A 210 8.82 -8.29 13.42
N ARG A 211 7.67 -7.97 14.03
CA ARG A 211 7.16 -8.66 15.23
C ARG A 211 6.74 -10.11 14.97
N ILE A 212 6.10 -10.42 13.84
CA ILE A 212 5.81 -11.81 13.44
C ILE A 212 7.11 -12.59 13.33
N MET A 213 8.12 -12.02 12.66
CA MET A 213 9.41 -12.68 12.53
C MET A 213 10.10 -12.87 13.90
N LEU A 214 9.73 -12.13 14.95
CA LEU A 214 10.22 -12.34 16.32
C LEU A 214 9.71 -13.64 16.96
N PHE A 215 8.58 -14.18 16.49
CA PHE A 215 8.12 -15.51 16.90
C PHE A 215 9.03 -16.62 16.38
N ILE A 216 9.55 -16.46 15.15
CA ILE A 216 10.37 -17.47 14.48
C ILE A 216 11.83 -17.39 14.93
N THR A 217 12.31 -16.22 15.31
CA THR A 217 13.71 -16.02 15.72
C THR A 217 14.03 -16.57 17.12
N ASP A 218 15.16 -17.29 17.17
CA ASP A 218 15.78 -17.82 18.39
C ASP A 218 15.99 -16.71 19.45
N PRO A 219 15.61 -16.93 20.72
CA PRO A 219 15.85 -16.00 21.83
C PRO A 219 17.26 -15.42 21.88
N THR A 220 18.29 -16.20 21.54
CA THR A 220 19.70 -15.79 21.62
C THR A 220 20.13 -14.82 20.53
N ARG A 221 19.36 -14.68 19.45
CA ARG A 221 19.66 -13.81 18.30
C ARG A 221 18.68 -12.63 18.15
N ARG A 222 17.83 -12.39 19.15
CA ARG A 222 16.85 -11.30 19.08
C ARG A 222 17.51 -9.93 19.12
N ASP A 223 18.54 -9.76 19.95
CA ASP A 223 19.26 -8.50 20.11
C ASP A 223 20.06 -8.12 18.86
N ALA A 224 20.45 -9.13 18.06
CA ALA A 224 21.14 -8.92 16.79
C ALA A 224 20.27 -8.18 15.76
N ARG A 225 18.93 -8.18 15.90
CA ARG A 225 18.02 -7.49 14.97
C ARG A 225 17.90 -5.99 15.16
N GLY A 226 18.35 -5.44 16.28
CA GLY A 226 18.44 -3.98 16.45
C GLY A 226 17.12 -3.25 16.33
N LEU A 227 16.04 -3.86 16.85
CA LEU A 227 14.72 -3.24 16.87
C LEU A 227 14.59 -2.38 18.13
N ASP A 228 14.25 -1.10 17.97
CA ASP A 228 14.22 -0.10 19.06
C ASP A 228 13.24 -0.45 20.21
N PHE A 229 12.29 -1.34 19.95
CA PHE A 229 11.26 -1.76 20.90
C PHE A 229 11.60 -3.03 21.70
N ILE A 230 12.66 -3.77 21.35
CA ILE A 230 13.01 -5.03 22.04
C ILE A 230 13.45 -4.77 23.49
N ASP A 231 14.18 -3.68 23.72
CA ASP A 231 14.73 -3.36 25.04
C ASP A 231 13.75 -2.60 25.95
N LYS A 232 12.74 -1.97 25.35
CA LYS A 232 11.78 -1.10 26.07
C LYS A 232 10.54 -1.86 26.59
N VAL A 233 10.17 -3.00 25.99
CA VAL A 233 8.91 -3.70 26.29
C VAL A 233 9.16 -5.19 26.61
N PRO A 234 8.55 -5.76 27.66
CA PRO A 234 8.73 -7.19 27.96
C PRO A 234 8.23 -8.08 26.81
N ILE A 235 9.07 -9.02 26.37
CA ILE A 235 8.82 -9.95 25.25
C ILE A 235 7.46 -10.69 25.36
N LYS A 236 7.00 -10.99 26.57
CA LYS A 236 5.69 -11.63 26.79
C LYS A 236 4.53 -10.76 26.28
N VAL A 237 4.60 -9.45 26.50
CA VAL A 237 3.59 -8.49 26.02
C VAL A 237 3.67 -8.38 24.50
N ILE A 238 4.87 -8.28 23.94
CA ILE A 238 5.09 -8.26 22.47
C ILE A 238 4.46 -9.48 21.80
N LYS A 239 4.69 -10.67 22.38
CA LYS A 239 4.13 -11.92 21.86
C LYS A 239 2.61 -11.93 21.91
N TRP A 240 2.01 -11.62 23.05
CA TRP A 240 0.55 -11.61 23.18
C TRP A 240 -0.11 -10.55 22.28
N TYR A 241 0.50 -9.37 22.18
CA TYR A 241 0.04 -8.30 21.30
C TYR A 241 0.04 -8.74 19.83
N THR A 242 1.16 -9.29 19.36
CA THR A 242 1.30 -9.77 17.99
C THR A 242 0.40 -10.97 17.70
N ALA A 243 0.19 -11.86 18.67
CA ALA A 243 -0.74 -12.98 18.54
C ALA A 243 -2.19 -12.50 18.40
N LEU A 244 -2.59 -11.48 19.17
CA LEU A 244 -3.90 -10.83 19.04
C LEU A 244 -4.05 -10.16 17.65
N GLN A 245 -3.03 -9.41 17.21
CA GLN A 245 -3.02 -8.80 15.87
C GLN A 245 -3.14 -9.84 14.75
N LEU A 246 -2.40 -10.95 14.85
CA LEU A 246 -2.48 -12.07 13.91
C LEU A 246 -3.86 -12.74 13.94
N PHE A 247 -4.46 -12.93 15.13
CA PHE A 247 -5.81 -13.46 15.25
C PHE A 247 -6.83 -12.57 14.55
N ILE A 248 -6.79 -11.26 14.80
CA ILE A 248 -7.65 -10.27 14.13
C ILE A 248 -7.46 -10.32 12.61
N LEU A 249 -6.21 -10.39 12.14
CA LEU A 249 -5.89 -10.51 10.71
C LEU A 249 -6.51 -11.78 10.11
N ILE A 250 -6.39 -12.93 10.77
CA ILE A 250 -6.98 -14.19 10.32
C ILE A 250 -8.51 -14.10 10.29
N CYS A 251 -9.15 -13.46 11.28
CA CYS A 251 -10.59 -13.24 11.29
C CYS A 251 -11.04 -12.39 10.10
N ILE A 252 -10.36 -11.27 9.83
CA ILE A 252 -10.66 -10.42 8.67
C ILE A 252 -10.45 -11.21 7.38
N PHE A 253 -9.36 -11.97 7.29
CA PHE A 253 -9.06 -12.80 6.14
C PHE A 253 -10.14 -13.85 5.87
N ALA A 254 -10.63 -14.52 6.91
CA ALA A 254 -11.71 -15.50 6.80
C ALA A 254 -13.02 -14.85 6.31
N VAL A 255 -13.31 -13.63 6.78
CA VAL A 255 -14.48 -12.87 6.31
C VAL A 255 -14.34 -12.49 4.83
N THR A 256 -13.15 -12.09 4.38
CA THR A 256 -12.88 -11.74 2.96
C THR A 256 -12.87 -12.93 2.01
N LEU A 257 -12.87 -14.16 2.53
CA LEU A 257 -13.08 -15.36 1.71
C LEU A 257 -14.58 -15.70 1.55
N THR A 258 -15.45 -15.02 2.29
CA THR A 258 -16.89 -15.27 2.26
C THR A 258 -17.54 -14.42 1.17
N PRO A 259 -18.26 -15.02 0.20
CA PRO A 259 -18.92 -14.26 -0.85
C PRO A 259 -19.93 -13.26 -0.26
N TYR A 260 -20.05 -12.10 -0.90
CA TYR A 260 -20.90 -10.96 -0.48
C TYR A 260 -20.45 -10.21 0.79
N ALA A 261 -19.60 -10.79 1.63
CA ALA A 261 -19.08 -10.13 2.82
C ALA A 261 -18.01 -9.07 2.49
N ASP A 262 -17.39 -9.14 1.30
CA ASP A 262 -16.38 -8.20 0.83
C ASP A 262 -16.89 -6.75 0.78
N CYS A 263 -18.17 -6.58 0.46
CA CYS A 263 -18.80 -5.25 0.45
C CYS A 263 -18.86 -4.61 1.85
N LEU A 264 -18.75 -5.40 2.93
CA LEU A 264 -18.76 -4.93 4.32
C LEU A 264 -17.36 -4.75 4.91
N PHE A 265 -16.30 -5.08 4.17
CA PHE A 265 -14.92 -4.88 4.59
C PHE A 265 -14.61 -3.48 5.17
N PRO A 266 -15.11 -2.36 4.60
CA PRO A 266 -14.87 -1.03 5.17
C PRO A 266 -15.46 -0.87 6.57
N CYS A 267 -16.62 -1.49 6.83
CA CYS A 267 -17.25 -1.48 8.16
C CYS A 267 -16.43 -2.28 9.17
N PHE A 268 -15.86 -3.44 8.77
CA PHE A 268 -15.00 -4.22 9.65
C PHE A 268 -13.75 -3.44 10.06
N ILE A 269 -13.08 -2.80 9.10
CA ILE A 269 -11.94 -1.93 9.39
C ILE A 269 -12.34 -0.78 10.32
N ALA A 270 -13.48 -0.13 10.06
CA ALA A 270 -13.96 0.96 10.91
C ALA A 270 -14.19 0.52 12.37
N VAL A 271 -14.57 -0.74 12.61
CA VAL A 271 -14.72 -1.33 13.96
C VAL A 271 -13.36 -1.64 14.61
N LEU A 272 -12.30 -1.89 13.84
CA LEU A 272 -10.96 -2.13 14.38
C LEU A 272 -10.37 -0.87 15.05
N VAL A 273 -10.72 0.32 14.56
CA VAL A 273 -10.24 1.60 15.12
C VAL A 273 -10.68 1.80 16.58
N PRO A 274 -11.98 1.75 16.95
CA PRO A 274 -12.41 1.86 18.34
C PRO A 274 -11.94 0.66 19.18
N LEU A 275 -11.82 -0.53 18.59
CA LEU A 275 -11.24 -1.69 19.27
C LEU A 275 -9.77 -1.43 19.67
N ARG A 276 -8.98 -0.79 18.79
CA ARG A 276 -7.61 -0.35 19.10
C ARG A 276 -7.59 0.73 20.19
N ILE A 277 -8.47 1.72 20.12
CA ILE A 277 -8.45 2.84 21.07
C ILE A 277 -8.94 2.44 22.47
N HIS A 278 -9.88 1.49 22.57
CA HIS A 278 -10.54 1.19 23.85
C HIS A 278 -10.19 -0.18 24.44
N ALA A 279 -9.96 -1.21 23.62
CA ALA A 279 -9.72 -2.58 24.10
C ALA A 279 -8.23 -2.83 24.36
N LEU A 280 -7.35 -2.49 23.41
CA LEU A 280 -5.90 -2.71 23.53
C LEU A 280 -5.26 -2.03 24.75
N PRO A 281 -5.51 -0.74 25.05
CA PRO A 281 -4.91 -0.08 26.21
C PRO A 281 -5.45 -0.61 27.54
N LYS A 282 -6.65 -1.20 27.58
CA LYS A 282 -7.19 -1.87 28.77
C LYS A 282 -6.55 -3.24 29.02
N LEU A 283 -6.12 -3.93 27.97
CA LEU A 283 -5.54 -5.28 28.04
C LEU A 283 -4.03 -5.27 28.30
N PHE A 284 -3.28 -4.31 27.73
CA PHE A 284 -1.80 -4.33 27.75
C PHE A 284 -1.16 -3.11 28.43
N GLY A 285 -1.96 -2.11 28.83
CA GLY A 285 -1.50 -0.84 29.38
C GLY A 285 -1.09 0.16 28.29
N LYS A 286 -1.50 1.42 28.43
CA LYS A 286 -1.30 2.48 27.42
C LYS A 286 0.18 2.65 27.03
N GLU A 287 1.06 2.72 28.02
CA GLU A 287 2.50 2.95 27.83
C GLU A 287 3.18 1.85 27.00
N ASN A 288 2.83 0.57 27.23
CA ASN A 288 3.39 -0.53 26.44
C ASN A 288 2.86 -0.56 25.01
N VAL A 289 1.59 -0.17 24.80
CA VAL A 289 0.98 -0.13 23.46
C VAL A 289 1.56 1.03 22.65
N ASP A 290 1.72 2.20 23.27
CA ASP A 290 2.30 3.37 22.61
C ASP A 290 3.77 3.15 22.23
N LEU A 291 4.55 2.43 23.06
CA LEU A 291 5.92 2.02 22.73
C LEU A 291 6.01 0.96 21.63
N LEU A 292 4.97 0.14 21.43
CA LEU A 292 4.90 -0.86 20.36
C LEU A 292 4.37 -0.31 19.05
N ASP A 293 3.60 0.78 19.11
CA ASP A 293 3.05 1.50 17.96
C ASP A 293 3.86 2.75 17.61
N ALA A 294 4.97 3.03 18.29
CA ALA A 294 5.87 4.12 17.95
C ALA A 294 6.51 3.85 16.58
N ASP A 295 6.01 4.56 15.55
CA ASP A 295 6.66 4.69 14.25
C ASP A 295 8.01 5.40 14.47
N GLY A 296 9.05 4.98 13.75
CA GLY A 296 10.45 5.28 14.04
C GLY A 296 10.78 6.76 14.27
N GLU A 297 11.87 7.00 15.01
CA GLU A 297 12.29 8.35 15.38
C GLU A 297 12.58 9.21 14.13
N PRO A 298 12.18 10.49 14.12
CA PRO A 298 12.48 11.37 13.01
C PRO A 298 14.00 11.49 12.83
N PRO A 299 14.50 11.67 11.59
CA PRO A 299 15.92 11.80 11.35
C PRO A 299 16.52 12.99 12.11
N ASP A 300 17.67 12.76 12.76
CA ASP A 300 18.37 13.76 13.57
C ASP A 300 18.62 15.05 12.77
N ALA A 301 18.09 16.19 13.25
CA ALA A 301 18.24 17.49 12.60
C ALA A 301 19.71 17.95 12.49
N ASP A 302 20.58 17.48 13.39
CA ASP A 302 21.99 17.84 13.45
C ASP A 302 22.82 17.25 12.28
N CYS A 303 22.30 16.25 11.57
CA CYS A 303 22.95 15.70 10.38
C CYS A 303 22.71 16.54 9.11
N ALA A 304 21.74 17.46 9.10
CA ALA A 304 21.49 18.31 7.93
C ALA A 304 22.58 19.40 7.76
N ASP A 305 23.19 19.83 8.86
CA ASP A 305 24.17 20.91 8.87
C ASP A 305 25.62 20.41 8.69
N GLU A 306 25.93 19.16 9.03
CA GLU A 306 27.25 18.53 8.76
C GLU A 306 27.51 18.27 7.26
N VAL A 307 26.49 18.40 6.41
CA VAL A 307 26.57 18.08 4.96
C VAL A 307 27.14 19.25 4.13
N THR A 308 27.41 20.42 4.72
CA THR A 308 28.13 21.47 3.98
C THR A 308 29.61 21.09 3.75
N GLU A 309 30.15 20.11 4.48
CA GLU A 309 31.60 19.85 4.53
C GLU A 309 32.08 18.48 4.02
N LEU A 310 31.18 17.57 3.61
CA LEU A 310 31.60 16.27 3.07
C LEU A 310 31.16 16.11 1.62
N GLU A 311 32.15 16.19 0.73
CA GLU A 311 32.03 16.05 -0.72
C GLU A 311 31.25 14.79 -1.14
N PRO A 312 30.52 14.84 -2.27
CA PRO A 312 29.82 13.69 -2.81
C PRO A 312 30.81 12.59 -3.17
N VAL A 313 30.65 11.42 -2.57
CA VAL A 313 31.40 10.22 -2.97
C VAL A 313 30.96 9.86 -4.38
N GLU A 314 31.88 10.11 -5.30
CA GLU A 314 31.91 9.69 -6.69
C GLU A 314 31.38 8.26 -6.86
N SER A 315 30.47 8.12 -7.81
CA SER A 315 29.99 6.88 -8.38
C SER A 315 31.15 5.91 -8.63
N ALA A 316 31.21 4.82 -7.87
CA ALA A 316 32.03 3.66 -8.21
C ALA A 316 31.12 2.60 -8.83
N GLU A 317 31.22 2.51 -10.16
CA GLU A 317 30.78 1.38 -10.97
C GLU A 317 31.31 0.04 -10.41
N ALA A 318 30.44 -0.97 -10.38
CA ALA A 318 30.67 -2.33 -10.89
C ALA A 318 29.36 -3.13 -10.86
#